data_AF-A0A1R3IJU3-F1
#
_entry.id   AF-A0A1R3IJU3-F1
#
_cell.length_a   1.000
_cell.length_b   1.000
_cell.length_c   1.000
_cell.angle_alpha   90.00
_cell.angle_beta   90.00
_cell.angle_gamma   90.00
#
_symmetry.space_group_name_H-M   'P 1'
#
loop_
_entity.id
_entity.type
_entity.pdbx_description
1 polymer ?
#
loop_
_entity_poly.entity_id
_entity_poly.type
_entity_poly.pdbx_seq_one_letter_code
_entity_poly.pdbx_strand_id
1 'polypeptide(L)'
;MIISLSNAQGPPSPGFSPSSRANSVNFDQAYRNLWGPQHQRVDQGSLTIWLDKSSGSGFKSLRSYQSGYFGAAMKLHPGYTAGVITSFYVRNRNINKIELYKNFV
;
A
#
# COMPACT_ATOMS: atom_id res chain seq x y z
N MET A 1 8.57 -3.19 -42.79
CA MET A 1 9.11 -2.10 -41.96
C MET A 1 8.47 -2.23 -40.59
N ILE A 2 9.16 -2.83 -39.60
CA ILE A 2 8.64 -2.92 -38.23
C ILE A 2 9.25 -1.73 -37.48
N ILE A 3 8.40 -0.79 -37.11
CA ILE A 3 8.79 0.38 -36.33
C ILE A 3 8.81 -0.09 -34.88
N SER A 4 10.00 -0.33 -34.33
CA SER A 4 10.18 -0.64 -32.91
C SER A 4 9.74 0.57 -32.09
N LEU A 5 8.61 0.44 -31.38
CA LEU A 5 8.10 1.47 -30.49
C LEU A 5 8.81 1.41 -29.14
N SER A 6 9.19 2.59 -28.67
CA SER A 6 9.57 2.99 -27.30
C SER A 6 11.01 2.72 -26.83
N ASN A 7 11.81 3.78 -26.84
CA ASN A 7 12.88 3.99 -25.88
C ASN A 7 12.24 4.26 -24.51
N ALA A 8 11.90 3.21 -23.76
CA ALA A 8 11.55 3.37 -22.35
C ALA A 8 12.85 3.45 -21.54
N GLN A 9 13.37 4.66 -21.32
CA GLN A 9 14.45 4.89 -20.34
C GLN A 9 13.91 4.74 -18.91
N GLY A 10 13.83 3.50 -18.43
CA GLY A 10 13.66 3.19 -17.01
C GLY A 10 14.99 3.30 -16.25
N PRO A 11 14.96 3.31 -14.90
CA PRO A 11 16.17 3.15 -14.12
C PRO A 11 16.87 1.83 -14.46
N PRO A 12 18.22 1.74 -14.33
CA PRO A 12 18.92 0.49 -14.54
C PRO A 12 18.44 -0.57 -13.54
N SER A 13 18.55 -1.85 -13.94
CA SER A 13 18.15 -2.95 -13.07
C SER A 13 18.97 -2.93 -11.77
N PRO A 14 18.32 -3.04 -10.60
CA PRO A 14 19.02 -3.12 -9.32
C PRO A 14 19.78 -4.45 -9.11
N GLY A 15 19.69 -5.42 -10.02
CA GLY A 15 20.34 -6.74 -9.92
C GLY A 15 19.69 -7.69 -8.90
N PHE A 16 18.89 -7.17 -7.98
CA PHE A 16 18.12 -7.93 -7.01
C PHE A 16 16.76 -7.26 -6.75
N SER A 17 15.71 -8.06 -6.61
CA SER A 17 14.36 -7.57 -6.32
C SER A 17 13.81 -8.24 -5.06
N PRO A 18 13.86 -7.58 -3.88
CA PRO A 18 13.45 -8.18 -2.61
C PRO A 18 12.01 -8.74 -2.62
N SER A 19 11.10 -8.09 -3.35
CA SER A 19 9.69 -8.50 -3.43
C SER A 19 9.51 -9.86 -4.11
N SER A 20 10.42 -10.31 -4.99
CA SER A 20 10.32 -11.63 -5.63
C SER A 20 10.63 -12.78 -4.67
N ARG A 21 11.22 -12.48 -3.51
CA ARG A 21 11.49 -13.45 -2.43
C ARG A 21 10.39 -13.46 -1.36
N ALA A 22 9.44 -12.52 -1.42
CA ALA A 22 8.34 -12.41 -0.48
C ALA A 22 7.04 -12.91 -1.12
N ASN A 23 6.36 -13.85 -0.45
CA ASN A 23 5.05 -14.31 -0.90
C ASN A 23 4.00 -13.23 -0.62
N SER A 24 3.08 -13.04 -1.57
CA SER A 24 1.90 -12.21 -1.34
C SER A 24 0.94 -12.92 -0.38
N VAL A 25 0.24 -12.14 0.44
CA VAL A 25 -0.76 -12.63 1.39
C VAL A 25 -2.10 -11.95 1.10
N ASN A 26 -3.20 -12.67 1.29
CA ASN A 26 -4.52 -12.07 1.18
C ASN A 26 -4.73 -11.10 2.36
N PHE A 27 -5.46 -10.01 2.12
CA PHE A 27 -5.68 -8.96 3.11
C PHE A 27 -6.13 -9.52 4.48
N ASP A 28 -7.16 -10.37 4.51
CA ASP A 28 -7.74 -10.90 5.75
C ASP A 28 -6.83 -11.89 6.50
N GLN A 29 -5.76 -12.38 5.87
CA GLN A 29 -4.79 -13.26 6.54
C GLN A 29 -3.82 -12.48 7.44
N ALA A 30 -3.58 -11.19 7.14
CA ALA A 30 -2.55 -10.40 7.79
C ALA A 30 -3.06 -9.09 8.39
N TYR A 31 -4.20 -8.60 7.93
CA TYR A 31 -4.73 -7.28 8.27
C TYR A 31 -6.22 -7.34 8.63
N ARG A 32 -6.69 -6.27 9.26
CA ARG A 32 -8.11 -6.01 9.50
C ARG A 32 -8.41 -4.53 9.35
N ASN A 33 -9.68 -4.20 9.15
CA ASN A 33 -10.14 -2.81 9.22
C ASN A 33 -9.77 -2.21 10.60
N LEU A 34 -9.31 -0.96 10.59
CA LEU A 34 -9.06 -0.16 11.79
C LEU A 34 -10.19 0.84 12.03
N TRP A 35 -10.66 1.48 10.95
CA TRP A 35 -11.74 2.46 10.96
C TRP A 35 -12.34 2.59 9.55
N GLY A 36 -13.56 3.13 9.45
CA GLY A 36 -14.25 3.32 8.17
C GLY A 36 -14.55 2.02 7.40
N PRO A 37 -15.18 1.00 8.01
CA PRO A 37 -15.48 -0.26 7.33
C PRO A 37 -16.43 -0.09 6.14
N GLN A 38 -17.29 0.93 6.15
CA GLN A 38 -18.16 1.29 5.04
C GLN A 38 -17.41 1.86 3.83
N HIS A 39 -16.14 2.24 4.02
CA HIS A 39 -15.21 2.73 2.98
C HIS A 39 -14.13 1.69 2.64
N GLN A 40 -14.43 0.41 2.85
CA GLN A 40 -13.51 -0.70 2.62
C GLN A 40 -14.21 -1.84 1.89
N ARG A 41 -13.54 -2.41 0.88
CA ARG A 41 -13.96 -3.63 0.20
C ARG A 41 -12.76 -4.55 0.01
N VAL A 42 -12.94 -5.84 0.29
CA VAL A 42 -11.96 -6.88 -0.04
C VAL A 42 -12.54 -7.74 -1.15
N ASP A 43 -11.78 -7.92 -2.23
CA ASP A 43 -12.17 -8.72 -3.39
C ASP A 43 -10.97 -9.58 -3.79
N GLN A 44 -11.15 -10.91 -3.81
CA GLN A 44 -10.08 -11.87 -4.11
C GLN A 44 -8.78 -11.63 -3.33
N GLY A 45 -8.89 -11.25 -2.05
CA GLY A 45 -7.73 -10.96 -1.18
C GLY A 45 -7.11 -9.58 -1.37
N SER A 46 -7.56 -8.78 -2.34
CA SER A 46 -7.10 -7.41 -2.59
C SER A 46 -7.97 -6.38 -1.87
N LEU A 47 -7.33 -5.38 -1.27
CA LEU A 47 -8.01 -4.31 -0.54
C LEU A 47 -8.31 -3.13 -1.46
N THR A 48 -9.54 -2.63 -1.41
CA THR A 48 -9.91 -1.29 -1.88
C THR A 48 -10.37 -0.46 -0.68
N ILE A 49 -9.78 0.72 -0.51
CA ILE A 49 -10.22 1.74 0.43
C ILE A 49 -10.38 3.08 -0.31
N TRP A 50 -11.32 3.90 0.14
CA TRP A 50 -11.56 5.20 -0.47
C TRP A 50 -11.88 6.25 0.59
N LEU A 51 -11.89 7.50 0.14
CA LEU A 51 -12.20 8.67 0.95
C LEU A 51 -13.27 9.47 0.20
N ASP A 52 -14.32 9.83 0.91
CA ASP A 52 -15.27 10.85 0.49
C ASP A 52 -15.53 11.84 1.63
N LYS A 53 -16.53 12.70 1.47
CA LYS A 53 -16.87 13.74 2.46
C LYS A 53 -17.32 13.17 3.80
N SER A 54 -17.83 11.94 3.84
CA SER A 54 -18.37 11.31 5.03
C SER A 54 -17.27 10.65 5.87
N SER A 55 -16.33 9.96 5.23
CA SER A 55 -15.20 9.33 5.90
C SER A 55 -14.15 8.85 4.91
N GLY A 56 -12.97 8.53 5.44
CA GLY A 56 -12.00 7.66 4.77
C GLY A 56 -12.07 6.22 5.29
N SER A 57 -10.98 5.49 5.07
CA SER A 57 -10.78 4.19 5.69
C SER A 57 -9.31 3.92 5.99
N GLY A 58 -9.06 2.99 6.90
CA GLY A 58 -7.72 2.51 7.18
C GLY A 58 -7.74 1.12 7.79
N PHE A 59 -6.61 0.44 7.68
CA PHE A 59 -6.41 -0.92 8.16
C PHE A 59 -5.19 -1.00 9.08
N LYS A 60 -5.08 -2.11 9.81
CA LYS A 60 -3.92 -2.43 10.65
C LYS A 60 -3.56 -3.90 10.55
N SER A 61 -2.30 -4.22 10.83
CA SER A 61 -1.87 -5.61 10.95
C SER A 61 -2.58 -6.30 12.13
N LEU A 62 -2.82 -7.60 11.98
CA LEU A 62 -3.35 -8.46 13.03
C LEU A 62 -2.32 -8.68 14.15
N ARG A 63 -1.04 -8.72 13.77
CA ARG A 63 0.10 -8.96 14.66
C ARG A 63 0.98 -7.72 14.78
N SER A 64 1.66 -7.62 15.90
CA SER A 64 2.81 -6.71 16.07
C SER A 64 4.07 -7.41 15.61
N TYR A 65 5.03 -6.65 15.10
CA TYR A 65 6.31 -7.16 14.60
C TYR A 65 7.46 -6.40 15.24
N GLN A 66 8.58 -7.10 15.49
CA GLN A 66 9.83 -6.48 15.95
C GLN A 66 10.72 -6.08 14.76
N SER A 67 10.67 -6.85 13.67
CA SER A 67 11.39 -6.62 12.43
C SER A 67 10.67 -7.31 11.27
N GLY A 68 10.98 -6.93 10.03
CA GLY A 68 10.43 -7.59 8.85
C GLY A 68 10.51 -6.74 7.57
N TYR A 69 10.24 -7.39 6.44
CA TYR A 69 10.00 -6.72 5.17
C TYR A 69 8.48 -6.51 5.00
N PHE A 70 8.07 -5.25 4.89
CA PHE A 70 6.67 -4.87 4.71
C PHE A 70 6.52 -4.21 3.34
N GLY A 71 5.82 -4.89 2.44
CA GLY A 71 5.55 -4.42 1.09
C GLY A 71 4.09 -4.60 0.72
N ALA A 72 3.61 -3.75 -0.17
CA ALA A 72 2.32 -3.89 -0.80
C ALA A 72 2.38 -3.28 -2.21
N ALA A 73 1.72 -3.94 -3.15
CA ALA A 73 1.44 -3.37 -4.46
C ALA A 73 0.24 -2.42 -4.30
N MET A 74 0.37 -1.19 -4.81
CA MET A 74 -0.64 -0.15 -4.66
C MET A 74 -0.92 0.51 -6.00
N LYS A 75 -2.20 0.83 -6.23
CA LYS A 75 -2.66 1.66 -7.33
C LYS A 75 -3.36 2.87 -6.75
N LEU A 76 -2.97 4.06 -7.22
CA LEU A 76 -3.53 5.33 -6.76
C LEU A 76 -4.65 5.80 -7.69
N HIS A 77 -5.45 6.73 -7.19
CA HIS A 77 -6.46 7.39 -8.00
C HIS A 77 -5.77 8.23 -9.10
N PRO A 78 -6.18 8.14 -10.38
CA PRO A 78 -5.47 8.79 -11.49
C PRO A 78 -5.81 10.28 -11.66
N GLY A 79 -6.86 10.75 -10.98
CA GLY A 79 -7.35 12.13 -11.09
C GLY A 79 -6.83 13.07 -10.01
N TYR A 80 -7.54 14.17 -9.79
CA TYR A 80 -7.20 15.17 -8.78
C TYR A 80 -7.33 14.63 -7.35
N THR A 81 -6.20 14.63 -6.61
CA THR A 81 -6.07 14.10 -5.24
C THR A 81 -5.51 15.15 -4.27
N ALA A 82 -5.56 16.44 -4.60
CA ALA A 82 -4.97 17.46 -3.74
C ALA A 82 -5.57 17.43 -2.33
N GLY A 83 -4.71 17.45 -1.31
CA GLY A 83 -5.11 17.37 0.09
C GLY A 83 -5.47 15.96 0.57
N VAL A 84 -5.46 14.95 -0.30
CA VAL A 84 -5.66 13.54 0.05
C VAL A 84 -4.30 12.84 0.17
N ILE A 85 -4.12 12.08 1.24
CA ILE A 85 -2.91 11.28 1.44
C ILE A 85 -3.30 9.80 1.46
N THR A 86 -2.75 9.03 0.54
CA THR A 86 -2.72 7.57 0.65
C THR A 86 -1.41 7.17 1.32
N SER A 87 -1.46 6.36 2.39
CA SER A 87 -0.27 6.04 3.16
C SER A 87 -0.16 4.56 3.54
N PHE A 88 1.08 4.08 3.60
CA PHE A 88 1.46 2.79 4.18
C PHE A 88 2.67 3.00 5.08
N TYR A 89 2.54 2.63 6.35
CA TYR A 89 3.51 3.00 7.38
C TYR A 89 3.55 1.97 8.50
N VAL A 90 4.66 1.96 9.23
CA VAL A 90 4.86 1.19 10.47
C VAL A 90 4.81 2.17 11.65
N ARG A 91 3.96 1.86 12.64
CA ARG A 91 3.79 2.65 13.86
C ARG A 91 4.04 1.79 15.09
N ASN A 92 4.77 2.35 16.04
CA ASN A 92 4.88 1.79 17.38
C ASN A 92 3.74 2.32 18.26
N ARG A 93 2.84 1.41 18.65
CA ARG A 93 1.65 1.75 19.45
C ARG A 93 2.00 2.22 20.86
N ASN A 94 3.07 1.71 21.46
CA ASN A 94 3.40 1.98 22.86
C ASN A 94 3.83 3.44 23.08
N ILE A 95 4.44 4.06 22.06
CA ILE A 95 4.95 5.43 22.12
C ILE A 95 4.21 6.38 21.16
N ASN A 96 3.14 5.93 20.51
CA ASN A 96 2.37 6.69 19.51
C ASN A 96 3.23 7.32 18.39
N LYS A 97 4.36 6.69 18.06
CA LYS A 97 5.35 7.21 17.09
C LYS A 97 5.30 6.42 15.79
N ILE A 98 5.29 7.13 14.66
CA ILE A 98 5.48 6.54 13.33
C ILE A 98 6.98 6.39 13.10
N GLU A 99 7.42 5.19 12.73
CA GLU A 99 8.84 4.87 12.55
C GLU A 99 9.25 4.86 11.08
N LEU A 100 8.37 4.38 10.20
CA LEU A 100 8.59 4.35 8.75
C LEU A 100 7.29 4.75 8.05
N TYR A 101 7.34 5.70 7.11
CA TYR A 101 6.17 6.13 6.36
C TYR A 101 6.48 6.33 4.88
N LYS A 102 5.52 5.95 4.04
CA LYS A 102 5.49 6.31 2.63
C LYS A 102 4.12 6.90 2.31
N ASN A 103 4.13 8.17 1.91
CA ASN A 103 2.94 8.91 1.48
C ASN A 103 2.92 8.97 -0.04
N PHE A 104 1.73 8.88 -0.58
CA PHE A 104 1.44 9.01 -1.98
C PHE A 104 0.38 10.09 -2.15
N VAL A 105 0.71 11.07 -2.98
CA VAL A 105 -0.17 12.18 -3.41
C VAL A 105 -0.54 11.94 -4.86
#